data_AF-B1K3F8-F1
#
_entry.id   AF-B1K3F8-F1
#
_cell.length_a   1.000
_cell.length_b   1.000
_cell.length_c   1.000
_cell.angle_alpha   90.00
_cell.angle_beta   90.00
_cell.angle_gamma   90.00
#
_symmetry.space_group_name_H-M   'P 1'
#
loop_
_entity.id
_entity.type
_entity.pdbx_description
1 polymer ?
#
loop_
_entity_poly.entity_id
_entity_poly.type
_entity_poly.pdbx_seq_one_letter_code
_entity_poly.pdbx_strand_id
1 'polypeptide(L)'
;MLQAVDEASRLINLERPKQVLFDIQYIFVDKDTKALSHLRDVLSARGYGRSIGTTIHLLHATFGSTVSDILAAVAKHTPRSGTALFFLDQYGYTEVPAPLIRQIFSSARDAEIVLTFHVSSFATYTNDELARKISTTLRIDVLKRLGGRSIEDIKRDEADWRRFIQAALYEALVDGCGADFFTPFFIRGAGSGHGEYWLVHLSQHHRAQDVMKQVHWQHHNHFVHYGGAGLNMLAPQTMGFLQEFDGGFKFDEVARAKTDNELVIQLARRIFDQPGSRSFASLFADTCNGTPATASMYKSALATLIEEGDVTMHAPDGKPRYRARYMSDTDVIDRSKQLRLFLPPGN
;
A
#
# COMPACT_ATOMS: atom_id res chain seq x y z
N MET A 1 -16.21 -0.11 11.14
CA MET A 1 -15.69 1.24 10.86
C MET A 1 -15.93 2.18 12.04
N LEU A 2 -17.18 2.55 12.37
CA LEU A 2 -17.47 3.49 13.47
C LEU A 2 -16.79 3.09 14.80
N GLN A 3 -16.93 1.83 15.21
CA GLN A 3 -16.28 1.32 16.41
C GLN A 3 -14.74 1.39 16.37
N ALA A 4 -14.13 1.21 15.19
CA ALA A 4 -12.69 1.29 15.04
C ALA A 4 -12.20 2.75 15.18
N VAL A 5 -13.01 3.70 14.71
CA VAL A 5 -12.75 5.14 14.93
C VAL A 5 -12.91 5.50 16.40
N ASP A 6 -13.95 5.01 17.07
CA ASP A 6 -14.17 5.23 18.50
C ASP A 6 -13.00 4.66 19.32
N GLU A 7 -12.54 3.45 18.97
CA GLU A 7 -11.37 2.82 19.59
C GLU A 7 -10.09 3.63 19.34
N ALA A 8 -9.83 4.06 18.10
CA ALA A 8 -8.67 4.87 17.75
C ALA A 8 -8.67 6.21 18.51
N SER A 9 -9.83 6.86 18.61
CA SER A 9 -10.03 8.09 19.39
C SER A 9 -9.76 7.87 20.88
N ARG A 10 -10.14 6.73 21.44
CA ARG A 10 -9.82 6.38 22.83
C ARG A 10 -8.32 6.16 23.00
N LEU A 11 -7.71 5.33 22.15
CA LEU A 11 -6.29 4.97 22.23
C LEU A 11 -5.37 6.18 22.11
N ILE A 12 -5.62 7.07 21.14
CA ILE A 12 -4.78 8.25 20.94
C ILE A 12 -4.85 9.21 22.14
N ASN A 13 -5.97 9.21 22.87
CA ASN A 13 -6.21 10.14 23.97
C ASN A 13 -5.83 9.59 25.36
N LEU A 14 -5.44 8.31 25.48
CA LEU A 14 -5.12 7.68 26.78
C LEU A 14 -4.06 8.43 27.59
N GLU A 15 -3.01 8.92 26.92
CA GLU A 15 -1.84 9.54 27.56
C GLU A 15 -1.70 11.03 27.23
N ARG A 16 -2.73 11.65 26.64
CA ARG A 16 -2.64 13.04 26.18
C ARG A 16 -3.21 14.00 27.23
N PRO A 17 -2.44 15.03 27.64
CA PRO A 17 -2.96 16.08 28.52
C PRO A 17 -4.03 16.93 27.83
N LYS A 18 -3.97 17.05 26.50
CA LYS A 18 -4.99 17.70 25.68
C LYS A 18 -5.57 16.69 24.70
N GLN A 19 -6.86 16.40 24.86
CA GLN A 19 -7.57 15.47 24.00
C GLN A 19 -7.66 15.99 22.57
N VAL A 20 -7.47 15.07 21.63
CA VAL A 20 -7.72 15.25 20.20
C VAL A 20 -9.17 14.87 19.96
N LEU A 21 -9.95 15.82 19.45
CA LEU A 21 -11.33 15.58 19.03
C LEU A 21 -11.35 15.13 17.58
N PHE A 22 -12.04 14.02 17.33
CA PHE A 22 -12.19 13.47 16.00
C PHE A 22 -13.47 14.05 15.38
N ASP A 23 -13.30 14.93 14.39
CA ASP A 23 -14.39 15.42 13.56
C ASP A 23 -14.44 14.56 12.30
N ILE A 24 -15.37 13.59 12.27
CA ILE A 24 -15.45 12.57 11.22
C ILE A 24 -16.87 12.48 10.69
N GLN A 25 -16.98 12.46 9.37
CA GLN A 25 -18.22 12.17 8.66
C GLN A 25 -18.13 10.79 7.98
N TYR A 26 -19.23 10.04 8.05
CA TYR A 26 -19.36 8.74 7.40
C TYR A 26 -20.35 8.87 6.26
N ILE A 27 -19.95 8.44 5.07
CA ILE A 27 -20.81 8.42 3.89
C ILE A 27 -20.90 6.99 3.39
N PHE A 28 -22.09 6.42 3.45
CA PHE A 28 -22.39 5.09 2.94
C PHE A 28 -23.23 5.23 1.67
N VAL A 29 -22.76 4.61 0.59
CA VAL A 29 -23.41 4.68 -0.74
C VAL A 29 -23.77 3.27 -1.16
N ASP A 30 -25.03 3.04 -1.51
CA ASP A 30 -25.47 1.77 -2.08
C ASP A 30 -26.65 1.99 -3.03
N LYS A 31 -26.73 1.19 -4.10
CA LYS A 31 -27.84 1.18 -5.06
C LYS A 31 -29.00 0.31 -4.58
N ASP A 32 -28.78 -0.58 -3.62
CA ASP A 32 -29.83 -1.41 -3.03
C ASP A 32 -30.49 -0.71 -1.84
N THR A 33 -31.72 -0.26 -2.06
CA THR A 33 -32.58 0.30 -1.00
C THR A 33 -32.75 -0.64 0.22
N LYS A 34 -32.75 -1.96 0.02
CA LYS A 34 -32.89 -2.93 1.13
C LYS A 34 -31.64 -2.97 1.98
N ALA A 35 -30.46 -2.95 1.36
CA ALA A 35 -29.18 -2.88 2.06
C ALA A 35 -29.09 -1.60 2.91
N LEU A 36 -29.49 -0.45 2.36
CA LEU A 36 -29.52 0.81 3.12
C LEU A 36 -30.55 0.82 4.24
N SER A 37 -31.73 0.24 4.03
CA SER A 37 -32.73 0.11 5.08
C SER A 37 -32.19 -0.73 6.24
N HIS A 38 -31.59 -1.88 5.92
CA HIS A 38 -30.97 -2.74 6.92
C HIS A 38 -29.83 -2.03 7.67
N LEU A 39 -28.95 -1.31 6.94
CA LEU A 39 -27.88 -0.52 7.55
C LEU A 39 -28.44 0.54 8.52
N ARG A 40 -29.51 1.23 8.15
CA ARG A 40 -30.19 2.20 9.03
C ARG A 40 -30.70 1.54 10.32
N ASP A 41 -31.31 0.37 10.22
CA ASP A 41 -31.81 -0.37 11.38
C ASP A 41 -30.66 -0.81 12.29
N VAL A 42 -29.58 -1.33 11.72
CA VAL A 42 -28.37 -1.74 12.46
C VAL A 42 -27.72 -0.54 13.16
N LEU A 43 -27.58 0.60 12.48
CA LEU A 43 -27.04 1.83 13.06
C LEU A 43 -27.91 2.32 14.22
N SER A 44 -29.24 2.29 14.05
CA SER A 44 -30.19 2.71 15.08
C SER A 44 -30.15 1.80 16.30
N ALA A 45 -30.15 0.49 16.09
CA ALA A 45 -30.05 -0.52 17.15
C ALA A 45 -28.72 -0.41 17.93
N ARG A 46 -27.64 0.02 17.27
CA ARG A 46 -26.33 0.27 17.89
C ARG A 46 -26.20 1.67 18.52
N GLY A 47 -27.27 2.47 18.55
CA GLY A 47 -27.29 3.78 19.20
C GLY A 47 -26.86 4.97 18.33
N TYR A 48 -26.55 4.75 17.05
CA TYR A 48 -26.13 5.80 16.11
C TYR A 48 -27.29 6.49 15.39
N GLY A 49 -28.55 6.17 15.72
CA GLY A 49 -29.73 6.68 15.00
C GLY A 49 -29.81 8.22 14.95
N ARG A 50 -29.39 8.92 16.02
CA ARG A 50 -29.36 10.39 16.07
C ARG A 50 -28.27 11.01 15.19
N SER A 51 -27.25 10.24 14.84
CA SER A 51 -26.14 10.68 13.98
C SER A 51 -26.48 10.57 12.49
N ILE A 52 -27.54 9.84 12.15
CA ILE A 52 -28.02 9.72 10.77
C ILE A 52 -28.55 11.08 10.29
N GLY A 53 -28.02 11.54 9.16
CA GLY A 53 -28.32 12.85 8.58
C GLY A 53 -27.42 13.98 9.09
N THR A 54 -26.62 13.76 10.13
CA THR A 54 -25.72 14.78 10.70
C THR A 54 -24.26 14.45 10.43
N THR A 55 -23.75 13.37 11.03
CA THR A 55 -22.38 12.87 10.79
C THR A 55 -22.37 11.55 10.03
N ILE A 56 -23.51 10.87 9.90
CA ILE A 56 -23.67 9.65 9.10
C ILE A 56 -24.66 9.93 7.97
N HIS A 57 -24.19 9.83 6.73
CA HIS A 57 -24.98 10.06 5.53
C HIS A 57 -25.18 8.74 4.79
N LEU A 58 -26.45 8.41 4.50
CA LEU A 58 -26.83 7.23 3.74
C LEU A 58 -27.35 7.70 2.38
N LEU A 59 -26.64 7.36 1.30
CA LEU A 59 -26.94 7.81 -0.05
C LEU A 59 -27.41 6.62 -0.90
N HIS A 60 -28.65 6.71 -1.40
CA HIS A 60 -29.19 5.73 -2.34
C HIS A 60 -28.80 6.12 -3.77
N ALA A 61 -27.68 5.59 -4.23
CA ALA A 61 -27.11 5.88 -5.54
C ALA A 61 -26.01 4.88 -5.90
N THR A 62 -25.49 5.00 -7.13
CA THR A 62 -24.20 4.37 -7.46
C THR A 62 -23.06 5.28 -7.02
N PHE A 63 -21.90 4.69 -6.68
CA PHE A 63 -20.72 5.47 -6.30
C PHE A 63 -20.27 6.41 -7.44
N GLY A 64 -20.22 5.90 -8.67
CA GLY A 64 -19.82 6.68 -9.84
C GLY A 64 -20.69 7.91 -10.08
N SER A 65 -22.00 7.85 -9.81
CA SER A 65 -22.90 9.00 -9.99
C SER A 65 -22.84 10.03 -8.87
N THR A 66 -22.31 9.68 -7.70
CA THR A 66 -22.28 10.54 -6.50
C THR A 66 -20.90 11.00 -6.08
N VAL A 67 -19.84 10.47 -6.73
CA VAL A 67 -18.44 10.80 -6.40
C VAL A 67 -18.18 12.31 -6.33
N SER A 68 -18.75 13.09 -7.25
CA SER A 68 -18.51 14.53 -7.34
C SER A 68 -19.11 15.27 -6.13
N ASP A 69 -20.29 14.85 -5.70
CA ASP A 69 -20.95 15.42 -4.52
C ASP A 69 -20.21 15.03 -3.24
N ILE A 70 -19.69 13.79 -3.17
CA ILE A 70 -18.86 13.32 -2.07
C ILE A 70 -17.56 14.11 -1.98
N LEU A 71 -16.87 14.33 -3.10
CA LEU A 71 -15.64 15.12 -3.13
C LEU A 71 -15.90 16.58 -2.75
N ALA A 72 -17.03 17.16 -3.17
CA ALA A 72 -17.45 18.49 -2.72
C ALA A 72 -17.70 18.53 -1.19
N ALA A 73 -18.30 17.48 -0.63
CA ALA A 73 -18.49 17.35 0.81
C ALA A 73 -17.14 17.23 1.56
N VAL A 74 -16.21 16.41 1.06
CA VAL A 74 -14.85 16.26 1.60
C VAL A 74 -14.11 17.61 1.59
N ALA A 75 -14.14 18.33 0.47
CA ALA A 75 -13.50 19.65 0.35
C ALA A 75 -14.13 20.68 1.31
N LYS A 76 -15.44 20.61 1.55
CA LYS A 76 -16.13 21.48 2.50
C LYS A 76 -15.77 21.16 3.95
N HIS A 77 -15.67 19.87 4.30
CA HIS A 77 -15.39 19.40 5.66
C HIS A 77 -13.91 19.54 6.04
N THR A 78 -13.00 19.27 5.09
CA THR A 78 -11.53 19.30 5.29
C THR A 78 -10.82 20.19 4.26
N PRO A 79 -11.07 21.51 4.25
CA PRO A 79 -10.66 22.40 3.14
C PRO A 79 -9.14 22.54 2.92
N ARG A 80 -8.31 22.16 3.89
CA ARG A 80 -6.85 22.25 3.79
C ARG A 80 -6.18 20.99 3.22
N SER A 81 -6.80 19.83 3.43
CA SER A 81 -6.18 18.52 3.16
C SER A 81 -7.00 17.64 2.22
N GLY A 82 -8.34 17.76 2.24
CA GLY A 82 -9.20 16.78 1.59
C GLY A 82 -9.03 15.39 2.20
N THR A 83 -8.90 15.29 3.52
CA THR A 83 -8.65 14.02 4.21
C THR A 83 -9.88 13.13 4.11
N ALA A 84 -9.76 12.02 3.39
CA ALA A 84 -10.83 11.05 3.21
C ALA A 84 -10.27 9.64 3.03
N LEU A 85 -10.94 8.65 3.62
CA LEU A 85 -10.61 7.24 3.45
C LEU A 85 -11.78 6.55 2.75
N PHE A 86 -11.56 6.12 1.51
CA PHE A 86 -12.55 5.42 0.70
C PHE A 86 -12.37 3.92 0.85
N PHE A 87 -13.43 3.21 1.24
CA PHE A 87 -13.50 1.75 1.16
C PHE A 87 -14.37 1.37 -0.03
N LEU A 88 -13.73 0.87 -1.08
CA LEU A 88 -14.40 0.54 -2.34
C LEU A 88 -14.41 -0.98 -2.49
N ASP A 89 -15.59 -1.57 -2.35
CA ASP A 89 -15.78 -3.01 -2.48
C ASP A 89 -16.08 -3.39 -3.94
N GLN A 90 -15.05 -3.70 -4.72
CA GLN A 90 -15.18 -4.04 -6.14
C GLN A 90 -15.36 -5.54 -6.36
N TYR A 91 -16.37 -6.14 -5.75
CA TYR A 91 -16.73 -7.54 -6.02
C TYR A 91 -17.20 -7.69 -7.49
N GLY A 92 -16.27 -8.01 -8.41
CA GLY A 92 -16.56 -8.32 -9.82
C GLY A 92 -15.90 -7.43 -10.89
N TYR A 93 -14.98 -6.52 -10.55
CA TYR A 93 -14.21 -5.68 -11.51
C TYR A 93 -15.01 -4.63 -12.32
N THR A 94 -16.23 -4.28 -11.91
CA THR A 94 -17.12 -3.47 -12.78
C THR A 94 -17.49 -2.07 -12.32
N GLU A 95 -17.33 -1.73 -11.04
CA GLU A 95 -18.05 -0.58 -10.48
C GLU A 95 -17.19 0.68 -10.29
N VAL A 96 -15.87 0.56 -10.13
CA VAL A 96 -14.99 1.73 -9.92
C VAL A 96 -13.81 1.69 -10.90
N PRO A 97 -13.92 2.39 -12.05
CA PRO A 97 -12.86 2.41 -13.05
C PRO A 97 -11.70 3.30 -12.58
N ALA A 98 -10.49 3.04 -13.06
CA ALA A 98 -9.28 3.76 -12.68
C ALA A 98 -9.34 5.30 -12.84
N PRO A 99 -10.01 5.88 -13.87
CA PRO A 99 -10.19 7.32 -13.95
C PRO A 99 -10.98 7.93 -12.78
N LEU A 100 -11.91 7.18 -12.19
CA LEU A 100 -12.67 7.62 -11.03
C LEU A 100 -11.77 7.73 -9.80
N ILE A 101 -10.86 6.77 -9.63
CA ILE A 101 -9.83 6.81 -8.59
C ILE A 101 -8.87 7.99 -8.81
N ARG A 102 -8.42 8.21 -10.04
CA ARG A 102 -7.60 9.39 -10.39
C ARG A 102 -8.32 10.70 -10.06
N GLN A 103 -9.62 10.79 -10.31
CA GLN A 103 -10.43 11.96 -9.95
C GLN A 103 -10.46 12.19 -8.42
N ILE A 104 -10.53 11.12 -7.62
CA ILE A 104 -10.47 11.22 -6.16
C ILE A 104 -9.12 11.82 -5.75
N PHE A 105 -8.01 11.25 -6.21
CA PHE A 105 -6.67 11.74 -5.86
C PHE A 105 -6.38 13.16 -6.37
N SER A 106 -6.91 13.54 -7.52
CA SER A 106 -6.75 14.91 -8.02
C SER A 106 -7.58 15.95 -7.25
N SER A 107 -8.67 15.52 -6.60
CA SER A 107 -9.60 16.42 -5.89
C SER A 107 -9.34 16.47 -4.38
N ALA A 108 -8.77 15.41 -3.81
CA ALA A 108 -8.57 15.24 -2.39
C ALA A 108 -7.12 14.79 -2.13
N ARG A 109 -6.27 15.75 -1.74
CA ARG A 109 -4.81 15.59 -1.63
C ARG A 109 -4.42 14.46 -0.66
N ASP A 110 -5.05 14.43 0.50
CA ASP A 110 -4.78 13.44 1.54
C ASP A 110 -5.83 12.31 1.52
N ALA A 111 -6.38 12.00 0.34
CA ALA A 111 -7.25 10.85 0.16
C ALA A 111 -6.46 9.54 0.15
N GLU A 112 -7.04 8.53 0.79
CA GLU A 112 -6.58 7.15 0.76
C GLU A 112 -7.72 6.26 0.28
N ILE A 113 -7.39 5.20 -0.45
CA ILE A 113 -8.37 4.26 -0.99
C ILE A 113 -7.95 2.85 -0.59
N VAL A 114 -8.85 2.13 0.04
CA VAL A 114 -8.78 0.69 0.24
C VAL A 114 -9.71 0.05 -0.76
N LEU A 115 -9.12 -0.69 -1.69
CA LEU A 115 -9.81 -1.28 -2.83
C LEU A 115 -9.69 -2.79 -2.79
N THR A 116 -10.80 -3.50 -2.93
CA THR A 116 -10.83 -4.96 -2.80
C THR A 116 -11.12 -5.66 -4.12
N PHE A 117 -10.45 -6.79 -4.35
CA PHE A 117 -10.60 -7.62 -5.54
C PHE A 117 -10.64 -9.10 -5.21
N HIS A 118 -11.56 -9.81 -5.85
CA HIS A 118 -11.62 -11.26 -5.77
C HIS A 118 -10.78 -11.91 -6.89
N VAL A 119 -9.53 -12.28 -6.58
CA VAL A 119 -8.52 -12.65 -7.58
C VAL A 119 -8.48 -14.13 -7.95
N SER A 120 -9.00 -15.00 -7.09
CA SER A 120 -9.02 -16.45 -7.33
C SER A 120 -9.75 -16.82 -8.63
N SER A 121 -10.84 -16.13 -8.94
CA SER A 121 -11.58 -16.30 -10.20
C SER A 121 -10.82 -15.76 -11.41
N PHE A 122 -10.03 -14.69 -11.24
CA PHE A 122 -9.23 -14.16 -12.33
C PHE A 122 -8.14 -15.16 -12.70
N ALA A 123 -7.16 -15.43 -11.84
CA ALA A 123 -6.02 -16.27 -12.20
C ALA A 123 -6.40 -17.68 -12.69
N THR A 124 -7.52 -18.25 -12.22
CA THR A 124 -7.97 -19.58 -12.65
C THR A 124 -8.66 -19.55 -14.02
N TYR A 125 -9.43 -18.51 -14.31
CA TYR A 125 -10.26 -18.42 -15.52
C TYR A 125 -9.79 -17.34 -16.52
N THR A 126 -8.67 -16.65 -16.27
CA THR A 126 -8.16 -15.62 -17.19
C THR A 126 -7.92 -16.23 -18.56
N ASN A 127 -8.57 -15.64 -19.55
CA ASN A 127 -8.32 -15.78 -20.96
C ASN A 127 -8.22 -14.36 -21.55
N ASP A 128 -7.87 -14.26 -22.82
CA ASP A 128 -7.76 -12.96 -23.51
C ASP A 128 -9.06 -12.13 -23.47
N GLU A 129 -10.23 -12.78 -23.46
CA GLU A 129 -11.51 -12.09 -23.37
C GLU A 129 -11.72 -11.45 -21.99
N LEU A 130 -11.46 -12.17 -20.91
CA LEU A 130 -11.56 -11.67 -19.54
C LEU A 130 -10.53 -10.57 -19.29
N ALA A 131 -9.30 -10.74 -19.77
CA ALA A 131 -8.25 -9.72 -19.68
C ALA A 131 -8.66 -8.42 -20.40
N ARG A 132 -9.24 -8.53 -21.61
CA ARG A 132 -9.77 -7.38 -22.36
C ARG A 132 -10.97 -6.74 -21.69
N LYS A 133 -11.90 -7.54 -21.16
CA LYS A 133 -13.06 -7.06 -20.40
C LYS A 133 -12.61 -6.24 -19.20
N ILE A 134 -11.71 -6.77 -18.38
CA ILE A 134 -11.16 -6.06 -17.20
C ILE A 134 -10.41 -4.80 -17.63
N SER A 135 -9.56 -4.88 -18.65
CA SER A 135 -8.84 -3.71 -19.19
C SER A 135 -9.80 -2.60 -19.61
N THR A 136 -10.90 -2.96 -20.29
CA THR A 136 -11.91 -2.00 -20.74
C THR A 136 -12.73 -1.43 -19.58
N THR A 137 -13.18 -2.30 -18.68
CA THR A 137 -14.06 -1.89 -17.57
C THR A 137 -13.31 -1.04 -16.54
N LEU A 138 -12.12 -1.47 -16.14
CA LEU A 138 -11.27 -0.69 -15.23
C LEU A 138 -10.56 0.47 -15.94
N ARG A 139 -10.57 0.50 -17.28
CA ARG A 139 -9.84 1.47 -18.12
C ARG A 139 -8.34 1.50 -17.77
N ILE A 140 -7.76 0.30 -17.76
CA ILE A 140 -6.34 0.02 -17.55
C ILE A 140 -5.80 -0.80 -18.72
N ASP A 141 -4.48 -0.88 -18.88
CA ASP A 141 -3.84 -1.62 -19.97
C ASP A 141 -3.08 -2.84 -19.43
N VAL A 142 -3.82 -3.93 -19.18
CA VAL A 142 -3.22 -5.19 -18.73
C VAL A 142 -2.39 -5.83 -19.85
N LEU A 143 -2.83 -5.73 -21.10
CA LEU A 143 -2.16 -6.37 -22.24
C LEU A 143 -0.75 -5.81 -22.47
N LYS A 144 -0.56 -4.51 -22.30
CA LYS A 144 0.77 -3.89 -22.32
C LYS A 144 1.69 -4.49 -21.26
N ARG A 145 1.17 -4.78 -20.06
CA ARG A 145 1.94 -5.39 -18.96
C ARG A 145 2.28 -6.86 -19.19
N LEU A 146 1.48 -7.53 -20.01
CA LEU A 146 1.75 -8.90 -20.47
C LEU A 146 2.81 -8.95 -21.60
N GLY A 147 3.43 -7.83 -21.95
CA GLY A 147 4.42 -7.74 -23.03
C GLY A 147 3.82 -7.96 -24.42
N GLY A 148 2.50 -7.76 -24.57
CA GLY A 148 1.80 -7.97 -25.85
C GLY A 148 1.57 -9.44 -26.23
N ARG A 149 1.89 -10.39 -25.35
CA ARG A 149 1.58 -11.82 -25.54
C ARG A 149 0.13 -12.11 -25.17
N SER A 150 -0.47 -13.11 -25.84
CA SER A 150 -1.78 -13.62 -25.43
C SER A 150 -1.67 -14.40 -24.11
N ILE A 151 -2.77 -14.44 -23.36
CA ILE A 151 -2.87 -15.25 -22.14
C ILE A 151 -2.64 -16.73 -22.46
N GLU A 152 -3.09 -17.19 -23.62
CA GLU A 152 -2.92 -18.57 -24.10
C GLU A 152 -1.44 -18.90 -24.38
N ASP A 153 -0.66 -17.97 -24.93
CA ASP A 153 0.78 -18.17 -25.15
C ASP A 153 1.54 -18.20 -23.83
N ILE A 154 1.22 -17.28 -22.91
CA ILE A 154 1.83 -17.25 -21.57
C ILE A 154 1.58 -18.57 -20.83
N LYS A 155 0.36 -19.10 -20.93
CA LYS A 155 -0.02 -20.40 -20.34
C LYS A 155 0.77 -21.59 -20.89
N ARG A 156 1.30 -21.50 -22.11
CA ARG A 156 2.07 -22.57 -22.76
C ARG A 156 3.55 -22.54 -22.40
N ASP A 157 4.12 -21.35 -22.28
CA ASP A 157 5.57 -21.18 -22.18
C ASP A 157 6.05 -20.95 -20.75
N GLU A 158 5.18 -20.52 -19.82
CA GLU A 158 5.60 -20.17 -18.46
C GLU A 158 5.17 -21.20 -17.42
N ALA A 159 6.16 -21.71 -16.68
CA ALA A 159 5.96 -22.64 -15.58
C ALA A 159 5.03 -22.07 -14.48
N ASP A 160 4.93 -20.74 -14.37
CA ASP A 160 4.04 -20.08 -13.42
C ASP A 160 3.27 -18.88 -14.01
N TRP A 161 2.60 -19.13 -15.15
CA TRP A 161 1.78 -18.14 -15.86
C TRP A 161 0.77 -17.38 -14.98
N ARG A 162 0.28 -18.00 -13.90
CA ARG A 162 -0.67 -17.36 -12.97
C ARG A 162 -0.05 -16.16 -12.26
N ARG A 163 1.21 -16.28 -11.83
CA ARG A 163 1.95 -15.20 -11.17
C ARG A 163 2.21 -14.06 -12.13
N PHE A 164 2.58 -14.37 -13.38
CA PHE A 164 2.81 -13.35 -14.39
C PHE A 164 1.55 -12.51 -14.67
N ILE A 165 0.42 -13.18 -14.89
CA ILE A 165 -0.87 -12.50 -15.12
C ILE A 165 -1.29 -11.66 -13.90
N GLN A 166 -1.06 -12.17 -12.69
CA GLN A 166 -1.34 -11.43 -11.46
C GLN A 166 -0.46 -10.19 -11.31
N ALA A 167 0.85 -10.30 -11.51
CA ALA A 167 1.78 -9.17 -11.47
C ALA A 167 1.41 -8.11 -12.53
N ALA A 168 1.11 -8.54 -13.76
CA ALA A 168 0.69 -7.66 -14.84
C ALA A 168 -0.62 -6.93 -14.54
N LEU A 169 -1.63 -7.62 -14.00
CA LEU A 169 -2.88 -7.00 -13.57
C LEU A 169 -2.63 -5.98 -12.46
N TYR A 170 -1.79 -6.34 -11.49
CA TYR A 170 -1.48 -5.50 -10.35
C TYR A 170 -0.79 -4.20 -10.78
N GLU A 171 0.26 -4.29 -11.60
CA GLU A 171 0.95 -3.12 -12.15
C GLU A 171 0.01 -2.26 -13.00
N ALA A 172 -0.79 -2.87 -13.88
CA ALA A 172 -1.75 -2.14 -14.70
C ALA A 172 -2.79 -1.39 -13.85
N LEU A 173 -3.21 -1.99 -12.75
CA LEU A 173 -4.16 -1.41 -11.82
C LEU A 173 -3.56 -0.21 -11.09
N VAL A 174 -2.41 -0.39 -10.44
CA VAL A 174 -1.75 0.69 -9.66
C VAL A 174 -1.45 1.89 -10.56
N ASP A 175 -0.81 1.64 -11.71
CA ASP A 175 -0.47 2.70 -12.66
C ASP A 175 -1.72 3.35 -13.25
N GLY A 176 -2.75 2.54 -13.53
CA GLY A 176 -4.05 3.04 -13.93
C GLY A 176 -4.67 3.95 -12.88
N CYS A 177 -4.61 3.59 -11.61
CA CYS A 177 -5.22 4.37 -10.53
C CYS A 177 -4.49 5.70 -10.27
N GLY A 178 -3.24 5.86 -10.72
CA GLY A 178 -2.45 7.07 -10.50
C GLY A 178 -2.10 7.28 -9.02
N ALA A 179 -1.93 6.19 -8.26
CA ALA A 179 -1.49 6.26 -6.89
C ALA A 179 0.04 6.31 -6.83
N ASP A 180 0.60 7.33 -6.18
CA ASP A 180 2.05 7.43 -5.96
C ASP A 180 2.55 6.35 -4.98
N PHE A 181 1.69 5.94 -4.04
CA PHE A 181 2.03 4.95 -3.03
C PHE A 181 0.97 3.87 -2.90
N PHE A 182 1.41 2.64 -2.65
CA PHE A 182 0.51 1.52 -2.53
C PHE A 182 1.03 0.42 -1.60
N THR A 183 0.09 -0.37 -1.07
CA THR A 183 0.38 -1.58 -0.29
C THR A 183 -0.59 -2.69 -0.69
N PRO A 184 -0.12 -3.81 -1.27
CA PRO A 184 -0.97 -4.98 -1.49
C PRO A 184 -1.16 -5.77 -0.20
N PHE A 185 -2.33 -6.37 -0.03
CA PHE A 185 -2.65 -7.32 1.03
C PHE A 185 -3.25 -8.56 0.36
N PHE A 186 -2.60 -9.70 0.57
CA PHE A 186 -3.07 -10.98 0.06
C PHE A 186 -3.69 -11.76 1.21
N ILE A 187 -5.02 -11.85 1.21
CA ILE A 187 -5.78 -12.53 2.25
C ILE A 187 -6.08 -13.97 1.79
N ARG A 188 -5.83 -14.94 2.68
CA ARG A 188 -6.14 -16.36 2.46
C ARG A 188 -7.27 -16.80 3.41
N GLY A 189 -8.26 -17.52 2.89
CA GLY A 189 -9.19 -18.28 3.71
C GLY A 189 -8.51 -19.49 4.35
N ALA A 190 -9.04 -19.96 5.47
CA ALA A 190 -8.55 -21.19 6.09
C ALA A 190 -8.88 -22.39 5.19
N GLY A 191 -7.86 -23.15 4.77
CA GLY A 191 -8.02 -24.39 4.00
C GLY A 191 -7.92 -24.26 2.47
N SER A 192 -7.68 -23.06 1.93
CA SER A 192 -7.53 -22.81 0.49
C SER A 192 -6.06 -22.61 0.09
N GLY A 193 -5.62 -23.31 -0.97
CA GLY A 193 -4.22 -23.33 -1.42
C GLY A 193 -3.76 -22.09 -2.20
N HIS A 194 -4.65 -21.16 -2.52
CA HIS A 194 -4.37 -19.99 -3.38
C HIS A 194 -5.03 -18.73 -2.83
N GLY A 195 -4.33 -17.59 -2.85
CA GLY A 195 -4.80 -16.30 -2.30
C GLY A 195 -6.15 -15.85 -2.87
N GLU A 196 -7.17 -15.79 -2.00
CA GLU A 196 -8.57 -15.67 -2.42
C GLU A 196 -9.02 -14.22 -2.60
N TYR A 197 -8.29 -13.28 -2.00
CA TYR A 197 -8.71 -11.89 -1.97
C TYR A 197 -7.50 -10.94 -1.95
N TRP A 198 -7.52 -9.95 -2.83
CA TRP A 198 -6.61 -8.81 -2.76
C TRP A 198 -7.33 -7.65 -2.10
N LEU A 199 -6.65 -7.04 -1.14
CA LEU A 199 -6.97 -5.72 -0.68
C LEU A 199 -5.78 -4.85 -1.06
N VAL A 200 -6.01 -3.79 -1.81
CA VAL A 200 -4.98 -2.88 -2.29
C VAL A 200 -5.24 -1.53 -1.66
N HIS A 201 -4.29 -1.09 -0.84
CA HIS A 201 -4.28 0.27 -0.34
C HIS A 201 -3.54 1.17 -1.33
N LEU A 202 -4.13 2.33 -1.63
CA LEU A 202 -3.63 3.33 -2.56
C LEU A 202 -3.63 4.70 -1.86
N SER A 203 -2.57 5.47 -2.02
CA SER A 203 -2.40 6.78 -1.39
C SER A 203 -1.50 7.70 -2.23
N GLN A 204 -1.57 8.99 -1.93
CA GLN A 204 -0.63 10.01 -2.42
C GLN A 204 0.46 10.36 -1.40
N HIS A 205 0.53 9.64 -0.27
CA HIS A 205 1.52 9.91 0.78
C HIS A 205 2.24 8.64 1.27
N HIS A 206 3.58 8.63 1.19
CA HIS A 206 4.42 7.52 1.65
C HIS A 206 4.22 7.14 3.13
N ARG A 207 3.73 8.06 3.96
CA ARG A 207 3.49 7.80 5.39
C ARG A 207 2.32 6.85 5.59
N ALA A 208 1.28 6.94 4.77
CA ALA A 208 0.16 6.00 4.80
C ALA A 208 0.65 4.57 4.47
N GLN A 209 1.54 4.47 3.48
CA GLN A 209 2.18 3.23 3.07
C GLN A 209 3.01 2.59 4.20
N ASP A 210 3.82 3.39 4.89
CA ASP A 210 4.59 2.95 6.07
C ASP A 210 3.67 2.43 7.19
N VAL A 211 2.58 3.12 7.48
CA VAL A 211 1.59 2.68 8.50
C VAL A 211 0.95 1.34 8.09
N MET A 212 0.55 1.19 6.82
CA MET A 212 -0.03 -0.06 6.32
C MET A 212 0.95 -1.24 6.38
N LYS A 213 2.26 -1.00 6.25
CA LYS A 213 3.27 -2.03 6.48
C LYS A 213 3.48 -2.36 7.95
N GLN A 214 3.41 -1.37 8.84
CA GLN A 214 3.47 -1.66 10.27
C GLN A 214 2.33 -2.62 10.67
N VAL A 215 1.15 -2.45 10.09
CA VAL A 215 0.02 -3.38 10.26
C VAL A 215 0.36 -4.78 9.73
N HIS A 216 1.01 -4.91 8.57
CA HIS A 216 1.48 -6.22 8.07
C HIS A 216 2.40 -6.92 9.08
N TRP A 217 3.40 -6.19 9.59
CA TRP A 217 4.32 -6.72 10.59
C TRP A 217 3.64 -6.99 11.93
N GLN A 218 2.60 -6.27 12.31
CA GLN A 218 1.88 -6.51 13.56
C GLN A 218 1.02 -7.79 13.49
N HIS A 219 0.38 -8.04 12.35
CA HIS A 219 -0.55 -9.16 12.19
C HIS A 219 0.09 -10.42 11.59
N HIS A 220 1.36 -10.36 11.16
CA HIS A 220 2.15 -11.50 10.69
C HIS A 220 1.37 -12.43 9.74
N ASN A 221 1.55 -13.75 9.87
CA ASN A 221 0.98 -14.92 9.15
C ASN A 221 -0.49 -14.87 8.66
N HIS A 222 -1.25 -13.82 8.96
CA HIS A 222 -2.55 -13.52 8.33
C HIS A 222 -2.40 -12.98 6.90
N PHE A 223 -1.22 -12.44 6.54
CA PHE A 223 -0.89 -11.98 5.20
C PHE A 223 0.29 -12.79 4.64
N VAL A 224 0.16 -13.28 3.41
CA VAL A 224 1.25 -13.97 2.70
C VAL A 224 1.54 -13.24 1.41
N HIS A 225 2.74 -12.67 1.29
CA HIS A 225 3.14 -11.98 0.07
C HIS A 225 3.92 -12.91 -0.86
N TYR A 226 3.66 -12.75 -2.16
CA TYR A 226 4.53 -13.26 -3.22
C TYR A 226 5.63 -12.21 -3.36
N GLY A 227 6.85 -12.48 -2.88
CA GLY A 227 7.87 -11.45 -2.81
C GLY A 227 9.09 -11.82 -2.00
N GLY A 228 10.16 -11.06 -2.20
CA GLY A 228 11.43 -11.21 -1.49
C GLY A 228 11.61 -10.24 -0.31
N ALA A 229 12.75 -10.38 0.36
CA ALA A 229 13.23 -9.43 1.37
C ALA A 229 13.86 -8.18 0.73
N GLY A 230 14.02 -7.11 1.51
CA GLY A 230 14.71 -5.88 1.09
C GLY A 230 13.85 -4.94 0.22
N LEU A 231 14.48 -4.13 -0.63
CA LEU A 231 13.84 -3.10 -1.45
C LEU A 231 13.02 -3.61 -2.63
N ASN A 232 13.23 -4.87 -3.01
CA ASN A 232 12.70 -5.45 -4.24
C ASN A 232 11.70 -6.56 -3.97
N MET A 233 10.85 -6.48 -2.94
CA MET A 233 9.78 -7.45 -2.71
C MET A 233 8.82 -7.58 -3.90
N LEU A 234 8.39 -6.45 -4.47
CA LEU A 234 7.40 -6.43 -5.55
C LEU A 234 8.01 -6.38 -6.96
N ALA A 235 9.33 -6.52 -7.07
CA ALA A 235 9.97 -6.55 -8.38
C ALA A 235 9.54 -7.82 -9.15
N PRO A 236 9.53 -7.80 -10.50
CA PRO A 236 9.16 -8.96 -11.30
C PRO A 236 9.84 -10.25 -10.80
N GLN A 237 11.17 -10.23 -10.64
CA GLN A 237 11.98 -11.39 -10.22
C GLN A 237 11.61 -12.01 -8.86
N THR A 238 10.97 -11.24 -7.97
CA THR A 238 10.62 -11.61 -6.59
C THR A 238 9.12 -11.83 -6.39
N MET A 239 8.24 -11.09 -7.10
CA MET A 239 6.82 -11.43 -7.25
C MET A 239 6.63 -12.75 -8.01
N GLY A 240 7.63 -13.12 -8.82
CA GLY A 240 7.86 -14.46 -9.34
C GLY A 240 8.45 -14.48 -10.75
N PHE A 241 9.71 -14.89 -10.87
CA PHE A 241 10.31 -15.55 -12.06
C PHE A 241 11.39 -16.59 -11.69
N LEU A 242 11.98 -16.53 -10.48
CA LEU A 242 13.17 -17.32 -10.10
C LEU A 242 13.16 -17.92 -8.67
N GLN A 243 12.05 -17.82 -7.91
CA GLN A 243 11.98 -18.32 -6.53
C GLN A 243 11.34 -19.71 -6.42
N GLU A 244 11.97 -20.60 -5.66
CA GLU A 244 11.30 -21.77 -5.08
C GLU A 244 10.32 -21.31 -3.99
N PHE A 245 9.10 -21.86 -4.01
CA PHE A 245 8.05 -21.47 -3.08
C PHE A 245 8.17 -22.25 -1.77
N ASP A 246 8.70 -21.62 -0.73
CA ASP A 246 8.83 -22.17 0.63
C ASP A 246 7.65 -21.82 1.56
N GLY A 247 6.51 -21.40 0.98
CA GLY A 247 5.33 -20.96 1.73
C GLY A 247 5.10 -19.44 1.73
N GLY A 248 5.95 -18.67 1.03
CA GLY A 248 5.78 -17.23 0.79
C GLY A 248 6.30 -16.34 1.92
N PHE A 249 6.29 -15.02 1.71
CA PHE A 249 6.76 -14.06 2.73
C PHE A 249 5.68 -13.84 3.79
N LYS A 250 5.94 -14.33 5.00
CA LYS A 250 4.98 -14.41 6.12
C LYS A 250 5.09 -13.29 7.16
N PHE A 251 6.00 -12.34 6.93
CA PHE A 251 6.28 -11.24 7.86
C PHE A 251 6.70 -11.74 9.26
N ASP A 252 7.25 -12.95 9.40
CA ASP A 252 7.73 -13.50 10.66
C ASP A 252 9.16 -13.04 11.01
N GLU A 253 9.73 -13.54 12.11
CA GLU A 253 11.09 -13.20 12.53
C GLU A 253 12.16 -13.60 11.50
N VAL A 254 11.94 -14.71 10.77
CA VAL A 254 12.86 -15.15 9.71
C VAL A 254 12.82 -14.16 8.54
N ALA A 255 11.62 -13.77 8.11
CA ALA A 255 11.41 -12.76 7.10
C ALA A 255 11.98 -11.40 7.52
N ARG A 256 11.88 -11.06 8.81
CA ARG A 256 12.45 -9.85 9.41
C ARG A 256 13.97 -9.83 9.31
N ALA A 257 14.65 -10.87 9.78
CA ALA A 257 16.11 -10.98 9.72
C ALA A 257 16.63 -10.91 8.28
N LYS A 258 15.98 -11.63 7.34
CA LYS A 258 16.30 -11.54 5.90
C LYS A 258 16.15 -10.11 5.37
N THR A 259 15.06 -9.44 5.74
CA THR A 259 14.80 -8.06 5.29
C THR A 259 15.81 -7.08 5.84
N ASP A 260 16.15 -7.16 7.13
CA ASP A 260 17.12 -6.26 7.75
C ASP A 260 18.52 -6.40 7.09
N ASN A 261 18.96 -7.63 6.80
CA ASN A 261 20.23 -7.88 6.10
C ASN A 261 20.23 -7.35 4.65
N GLU A 262 19.19 -7.67 3.88
CA GLU A 262 19.08 -7.23 2.48
C GLU A 262 18.96 -5.72 2.36
N LEU A 263 18.27 -5.05 3.29
CA LEU A 263 18.11 -3.59 3.28
C LEU A 263 19.45 -2.87 3.38
N VAL A 264 20.37 -3.32 4.23
CA VAL A 264 21.70 -2.68 4.38
C VAL A 264 22.41 -2.66 3.02
N ILE A 265 22.51 -3.83 2.37
CA ILE A 265 23.19 -4.00 1.10
C ILE A 265 22.50 -3.20 -0.02
N GLN A 266 21.18 -3.30 -0.11
CA GLN A 266 20.41 -2.69 -1.20
C GLN A 266 20.29 -1.16 -1.04
N LEU A 267 20.18 -0.65 0.18
CA LEU A 267 20.21 0.81 0.44
C LEU A 267 21.58 1.40 0.14
N ALA A 268 22.67 0.72 0.51
CA ALA A 268 24.01 1.16 0.14
C ALA A 268 24.10 1.33 -1.38
N ARG A 269 23.81 0.27 -2.15
CA ARG A 269 23.79 0.33 -3.63
C ARG A 269 22.95 1.51 -4.14
N ARG A 270 21.71 1.64 -3.65
CA ARG A 270 20.78 2.71 -4.06
C ARG A 270 21.33 4.12 -3.81
N ILE A 271 22.02 4.34 -2.69
CA ILE A 271 22.62 5.63 -2.32
C ILE A 271 23.86 5.92 -3.17
N PHE A 272 24.68 4.89 -3.45
CA PHE A 272 25.90 5.03 -4.25
C PHE A 272 25.62 5.18 -5.76
N ASP A 273 24.53 4.62 -6.27
CA ASP A 273 24.15 4.72 -7.69
C ASP A 273 23.58 6.10 -8.08
N GLN A 274 23.05 6.87 -7.13
CA GLN A 274 22.41 8.17 -7.40
C GLN A 274 23.23 9.36 -6.92
N PRO A 275 23.75 10.23 -7.81
CA PRO A 275 24.64 11.33 -7.41
C PRO A 275 23.92 12.34 -6.51
N GLY A 276 24.63 12.83 -5.50
CA GLY A 276 24.17 13.91 -4.62
C GLY A 276 23.59 13.45 -3.28
N SER A 277 23.42 14.43 -2.40
CA SER A 277 22.78 14.28 -1.10
C SER A 277 21.26 14.19 -1.25
N ARG A 278 20.58 13.40 -0.42
CA ARG A 278 19.12 13.28 -0.45
C ARG A 278 18.51 13.22 0.93
N SER A 279 17.26 13.68 1.09
CA SER A 279 16.55 13.50 2.35
C SER A 279 16.14 12.04 2.57
N PHE A 280 16.00 11.65 3.84
CA PHE A 280 15.42 10.36 4.21
C PHE A 280 14.03 10.18 3.60
N ALA A 281 13.17 11.20 3.66
CA ALA A 281 11.83 11.15 3.10
C ALA A 281 11.85 10.82 1.60
N SER A 282 12.76 11.44 0.83
CA SER A 282 12.89 11.15 -0.60
C SER A 282 13.37 9.72 -0.84
N LEU A 283 14.39 9.25 -0.10
CA LEU A 283 14.87 7.87 -0.23
C LEU A 283 13.79 6.84 0.05
N PHE A 284 13.02 7.08 1.11
CA PHE A 284 11.92 6.22 1.48
C PHE A 284 10.82 6.27 0.42
N ALA A 285 10.36 7.46 0.01
CA ALA A 285 9.32 7.61 -1.00
C ALA A 285 9.65 6.86 -2.30
N ASP A 286 10.88 6.99 -2.80
CA ASP A 286 11.33 6.37 -4.05
C ASP A 286 11.36 4.83 -4.04
N THR A 287 11.38 4.22 -2.87
CA THR A 287 11.63 2.78 -2.73
C THR A 287 10.58 2.04 -1.90
N CYS A 288 9.72 2.78 -1.19
CA CYS A 288 8.78 2.19 -0.25
C CYS A 288 7.76 1.29 -0.93
N ASN A 289 7.29 1.57 -2.15
CA ASN A 289 6.32 0.71 -2.83
C ASN A 289 6.83 -0.71 -3.04
N GLY A 290 8.12 -0.87 -3.34
CA GLY A 290 8.71 -2.16 -3.70
C GLY A 290 9.13 -3.04 -2.54
N THR A 291 9.03 -2.61 -1.28
CA THR A 291 9.69 -3.27 -0.12
C THR A 291 8.69 -3.72 0.95
N PRO A 292 8.96 -4.76 1.76
CA PRO A 292 8.17 -5.04 2.97
C PRO A 292 8.55 -4.11 4.13
N ALA A 293 9.65 -3.36 3.99
CA ALA A 293 10.27 -2.64 5.09
C ALA A 293 9.51 -1.37 5.47
N THR A 294 9.43 -1.14 6.77
CA THR A 294 8.92 0.11 7.37
C THR A 294 10.02 1.16 7.41
N ALA A 295 9.65 2.44 7.58
CA ALA A 295 10.61 3.53 7.76
C ALA A 295 11.56 3.28 8.96
N SER A 296 11.09 2.59 10.00
CA SER A 296 11.93 2.22 11.15
C SER A 296 13.04 1.22 10.79
N MET A 297 12.76 0.29 9.88
CA MET A 297 13.74 -0.68 9.38
C MET A 297 14.77 0.01 8.48
N TYR A 298 14.34 0.95 7.63
CA TYR A 298 15.27 1.80 6.87
C TYR A 298 16.22 2.57 7.79
N LYS A 299 15.69 3.23 8.83
CA LYS A 299 16.50 3.99 9.80
C LYS A 299 17.50 3.09 10.53
N SER A 300 17.12 1.84 10.79
CA SER A 300 18.02 0.84 11.40
C SER A 300 19.14 0.43 10.43
N ALA A 301 18.80 0.12 9.18
CA ALA A 301 19.79 -0.19 8.14
C ALA A 301 20.74 0.99 7.86
N LEU A 302 20.23 2.22 7.83
CA LEU A 302 21.05 3.43 7.71
C LEU A 302 21.98 3.62 8.91
N ALA A 303 21.53 3.29 10.12
CA ALA A 303 22.39 3.37 11.30
C ALA A 303 23.57 2.39 11.19
N THR A 304 23.36 1.18 10.65
CA THR A 304 24.43 0.22 10.35
C THR A 304 25.42 0.81 9.34
N LEU A 305 24.94 1.36 8.21
CA LEU A 305 25.82 1.97 7.20
C LEU A 305 26.62 3.17 7.73
N ILE A 306 26.06 3.92 8.69
CA ILE A 306 26.76 5.03 9.37
C ILE A 306 27.85 4.51 10.30
N GLU A 307 27.58 3.43 11.04
CA GLU A 307 28.56 2.77 11.91
C GLU A 307 29.74 2.18 11.12
N GLU A 308 29.44 1.57 9.97
CA GLU A 308 30.44 1.03 9.05
C GLU A 308 31.26 2.15 8.37
N GLY A 309 30.70 3.36 8.31
CA GLY A 309 31.32 4.55 7.74
C GLY A 309 31.09 4.71 6.23
N ASP A 310 30.12 4.00 5.66
CA ASP A 310 29.75 4.03 4.25
C ASP A 310 28.89 5.24 3.89
N VAL A 311 28.05 5.69 4.83
CA VAL A 311 27.19 6.86 4.67
C VAL A 311 27.28 7.78 5.88
N THR A 312 26.95 9.04 5.70
CA THR A 312 26.76 10.00 6.80
C THR A 312 25.37 10.58 6.74
N MET A 313 24.79 10.89 7.90
CA MET A 313 23.47 11.50 7.98
C MET A 313 23.50 12.69 8.93
N HIS A 314 22.85 13.78 8.53
CA HIS A 314 22.81 15.01 9.30
C HIS A 314 21.45 15.70 9.16
N ALA A 315 21.03 16.44 10.19
CA ALA A 315 19.84 17.28 10.09
C ALA A 315 20.10 18.51 9.20
N PRO A 316 19.05 19.21 8.74
CA PRO A 316 19.21 20.43 7.95
C PRO A 316 20.07 21.53 8.62
N ASP A 317 20.19 21.50 9.95
CA ASP A 317 21.04 22.39 10.74
C ASP A 317 22.50 21.92 10.87
N GLY A 318 22.88 20.84 10.17
CA GLY A 318 24.22 20.25 10.16
C GLY A 318 24.51 19.28 11.30
N LYS A 319 23.58 19.08 12.27
CA LYS A 319 23.84 18.16 13.39
C LYS A 319 23.87 16.70 12.92
N PRO A 320 24.92 15.93 13.23
CA PRO A 320 25.01 14.54 12.79
C PRO A 320 23.94 13.65 13.43
N ARG A 321 23.63 12.55 12.76
CA ARG A 321 22.71 11.51 13.22
C ARG A 321 23.42 10.18 13.18
N TYR A 322 23.53 9.53 14.33
CA TYR A 322 24.22 8.25 14.47
C TYR A 322 23.29 7.08 14.78
N ARG A 323 22.12 7.34 15.40
CA ARG A 323 21.19 6.28 15.82
C ARG A 323 19.84 6.46 15.16
N ALA A 324 19.24 5.34 14.75
CA ALA A 324 17.94 5.28 14.08
C ALA A 324 16.85 6.12 14.75
N ARG A 325 16.75 6.06 16.10
CA ARG A 325 15.74 6.79 16.89
C ARG A 325 15.81 8.32 16.77
N TYR A 326 16.95 8.87 16.34
CA TYR A 326 17.13 10.31 16.17
C TYR A 326 16.95 10.78 14.72
N MET A 327 16.74 9.85 13.79
CA MET A 327 16.59 10.16 12.37
C MET A 327 15.17 10.67 12.08
N SER A 328 15.10 11.75 11.32
CA SER A 328 13.89 12.44 10.89
C SER A 328 13.76 12.44 9.37
N ASP A 329 12.58 12.80 8.89
CA ASP A 329 12.25 12.77 7.46
C ASP A 329 13.02 13.81 6.64
N THR A 330 13.40 14.91 7.28
CA THR A 330 14.15 16.02 6.65
C THR A 330 15.67 15.86 6.74
N ASP A 331 16.16 14.86 7.48
CA ASP A 331 17.58 14.60 7.59
C ASP A 331 18.16 14.18 6.24
N VAL A 332 19.35 14.68 5.94
CA VAL A 332 20.07 14.50 4.70
C VAL A 332 21.06 13.35 4.83
N ILE A 333 21.05 12.48 3.83
CA ILE A 333 21.91 11.32 3.68
C ILE A 333 22.95 11.66 2.61
N ASP A 334 24.22 11.50 2.97
CA ASP A 334 25.36 11.64 2.07
C ASP A 334 26.15 10.34 2.01
N ARG A 335 26.83 10.16 0.89
CA ARG A 335 27.88 9.15 0.78
C ARG A 335 29.07 9.59 1.62
N SER A 336 29.71 8.63 2.29
CA SER A 336 30.99 8.90 2.91
C SER A 336 32.03 9.32 1.86
N LYS A 337 32.83 10.34 2.19
CA LYS A 337 33.92 10.83 1.32
C LYS A 337 35.10 9.86 1.27
N GLN A 338 35.15 8.88 2.18
CA GLN A 338 36.25 7.93 2.32
C GLN A 338 35.68 6.51 2.25
N LEU A 339 35.77 5.90 1.07
CA LEU A 339 35.40 4.49 0.88
C LEU A 339 36.39 3.62 1.68
N ARG A 340 35.88 2.83 2.63
CA ARG A 340 36.67 1.77 3.24
C ARG A 340 36.76 0.62 2.25
N LEU A 341 37.92 0.42 1.65
CA LEU A 341 38.19 -0.76 0.82
C LEU A 341 38.05 -1.99 1.71
N PHE A 342 37.04 -2.83 1.45
CA PHE A 342 36.98 -4.19 1.99
C PHE A 342 38.18 -4.96 1.46
N LEU A 343 39.21 -5.12 2.28
CA LEU A 343 40.24 -6.13 2.06
C LEU A 343 39.69 -7.43 2.66
N PRO A 344 39.43 -8.48 1.86
CA PRO A 344 39.08 -9.77 2.43
C PRO A 344 40.23 -10.25 3.34
N PRO A 345 39.93 -10.99 4.43
CA PRO A 345 40.98 -11.53 5.29
C PRO A 345 41.93 -12.38 4.43
N GLY A 346 43.22 -12.04 4.48
CA GLY A 346 44.27 -12.80 3.79
C GLY A 346 44.28 -14.24 4.30
N ASN A 347 44.40 -15.17 3.36
CA ASN A 347 44.48 -16.63 3.56
C ASN A 347 45.44 -17.05 4.68
#